data_AF-A0A9R0TMC4-F1
#
_entry.id   AF-A0A9R0TMC4-F1
#
_cell.length_a   1.000
_cell.length_b   1.000
_cell.length_c   1.000
_cell.angle_alpha   90.00
_cell.angle_beta   90.00
_cell.angle_gamma   90.00
#
_symmetry.space_group_name_H-M   'P 1'
#
loop_
_entity.id
_entity.type
_entity.pdbx_description
1 polymer ?
#
loop_
_entity_poly.entity_id
_entity_poly.type
_entity_poly.pdbx_seq_one_letter_code
_entity_poly.pdbx_strand_id
1 'polypeptide(L)'
;MQTFVTKIVDMMKAEKLYSWQGGPIILQQIENEYGNIQSKYGQAGKRYMQWAAQMALGLDTGIPWVMCRQTDAPEQILDTCNAFYCDGFQPNSYNKPKIWTEDWDGWYANWGGPLPHRPAKDSAFAVARFYQRGGSLQNYYMYFGGTNFARTAGGPLQITSYDYDAPVNEYGM
;
A
#
# COMPACT_ATOMS: atom_id res chain seq x y z
N MET A 1 4.13 -8.12 16.37
CA MET A 1 4.56 -7.48 15.10
C MET A 1 6.01 -7.80 14.77
N GLN A 2 7.01 -7.32 15.54
CA GLN A 2 8.44 -7.52 15.23
C GLN A 2 8.81 -8.97 14.87
N THR A 3 8.46 -9.95 15.72
CA THR A 3 8.76 -11.37 15.45
C THR A 3 8.28 -11.86 14.09
N PHE A 4 7.09 -11.44 13.66
CA PHE A 4 6.54 -11.86 12.37
C PHE A 4 7.20 -11.13 11.21
N VAL A 5 7.41 -9.81 11.32
CA VAL A 5 8.09 -9.02 10.29
C VAL A 5 9.52 -9.51 10.09
N THR A 6 10.26 -9.75 11.17
CA THR A 6 11.61 -10.34 11.14
C THR A 6 11.58 -11.70 10.43
N LYS A 7 10.65 -12.58 10.79
CA LYS A 7 10.52 -13.89 10.13
C LYS A 7 10.32 -13.77 8.62
N ILE A 8 9.46 -12.86 8.15
CA ILE A 8 9.23 -12.66 6.71
C ILE A 8 10.50 -12.12 6.04
N VAL A 9 11.14 -11.10 6.61
CA VAL A 9 12.39 -10.55 6.07
C VAL A 9 13.49 -11.62 5.98
N ASP A 10 13.67 -12.41 7.03
CA ASP A 10 14.68 -13.48 7.05
C ASP A 10 14.40 -14.53 5.97
N MET A 11 13.13 -14.91 5.78
CA MET A 11 12.72 -15.79 4.69
C MET A 11 13.03 -15.19 3.32
N MET A 12 12.70 -13.91 3.09
CA MET A 12 12.98 -13.25 1.80
C MET A 12 14.49 -13.15 1.53
N LYS A 13 15.30 -12.89 2.57
CA LYS A 13 16.77 -12.88 2.47
C LYS A 13 17.33 -14.26 2.14
N ALA A 14 16.85 -15.30 2.82
CA ALA A 14 17.30 -16.69 2.61
C ALA A 14 17.04 -17.15 1.18
N GLU A 15 15.89 -16.78 0.62
CA GLU A 15 15.49 -17.10 -0.76
C GLU A 15 16.03 -16.10 -1.81
N LYS A 16 16.88 -15.15 -1.41
CA LYS A 16 17.50 -14.14 -2.29
C LYS A 16 16.49 -13.31 -3.09
N LEU A 17 15.38 -12.95 -2.47
CA LEU A 17 14.28 -12.27 -3.16
C LEU A 17 14.43 -10.74 -3.21
N TYR A 18 15.34 -10.14 -2.44
CA TYR A 18 15.62 -8.71 -2.55
C TYR A 18 16.41 -8.38 -3.82
N SER A 19 16.14 -7.21 -4.41
CA SER A 19 16.72 -6.80 -5.70
C SER A 19 18.25 -6.78 -5.72
N TRP A 20 18.90 -6.36 -4.64
CA TRP A 20 20.36 -6.40 -4.52
C TRP A 20 20.92 -7.84 -4.42
N GLN A 21 20.09 -8.83 -4.09
CA GLN A 21 20.42 -10.26 -4.14
C GLN A 21 20.13 -10.89 -5.51
N GLY A 22 19.59 -10.11 -6.46
CA GLY A 22 19.15 -10.57 -7.78
C GLY A 22 17.66 -10.95 -7.85
N GLY A 23 16.89 -10.73 -6.77
CA GLY A 23 15.47 -11.05 -6.70
C GLY A 23 14.53 -9.92 -7.16
N PRO A 24 13.21 -10.12 -7.08
CA PRO A 24 12.24 -9.16 -7.60
C PRO A 24 11.81 -8.05 -6.61
N ILE A 25 12.11 -8.15 -5.32
CA ILE A 25 11.59 -7.22 -4.31
C ILE A 25 12.39 -5.91 -4.33
N ILE A 26 11.73 -4.82 -4.72
CA ILE A 26 12.32 -3.46 -4.84
C ILE A 26 11.80 -2.46 -3.81
N LEU A 27 10.67 -2.76 -3.17
CA LEU A 27 9.97 -1.88 -2.25
C LEU A 27 9.23 -2.73 -1.22
N GLN A 28 9.09 -2.24 0.02
CA GLN A 28 8.38 -2.94 1.08
C GLN A 28 7.73 -1.96 2.05
N GLN A 29 6.60 -2.35 2.63
CA GLN A 29 5.82 -1.49 3.52
C GLN A 29 5.85 -1.99 4.95
N ILE A 30 5.98 -1.07 5.90
CA ILE A 30 5.70 -1.32 7.32
C ILE A 30 4.43 -0.57 7.72
N GLU A 31 3.57 -1.20 8.51
CA GLU A 31 2.22 -0.66 8.83
C GLU A 31 1.32 -0.46 7.59
N ASN A 32 0.07 -0.06 7.81
CA ASN A 32 -0.84 0.32 6.72
C ASN A 32 -1.80 1.42 7.17
N GLU A 33 -1.70 2.59 6.55
CA GLU A 33 -2.53 3.77 6.81
C GLU A 33 -2.65 4.19 8.28
N TYR A 34 -1.63 3.89 9.09
CA TYR A 34 -1.66 4.14 10.53
C TYR A 34 -1.84 5.64 10.87
N GLY A 35 -1.38 6.54 10.01
CA GLY A 35 -1.58 7.98 10.14
C GLY A 35 -3.06 8.38 10.23
N ASN A 36 -3.98 7.60 9.64
CA ASN A 36 -5.43 7.83 9.75
C ASN A 36 -5.97 7.62 11.18
N ILE A 37 -5.31 6.80 11.99
CA ILE A 37 -5.75 6.46 13.35
C ILE A 37 -4.78 6.94 14.44
N GLN A 38 -3.56 7.32 14.10
CA GLN A 38 -2.50 7.68 15.03
C GLN A 38 -2.95 8.71 16.08
N SER A 39 -3.70 9.73 15.65
CA SER A 39 -4.18 10.81 16.53
C SER A 39 -5.07 10.30 17.66
N LYS A 40 -5.83 9.21 17.44
CA LYS A 40 -6.69 8.58 18.46
C LYS A 40 -5.90 8.01 19.64
N TYR A 41 -4.61 7.75 19.44
CA TYR A 41 -3.69 7.22 20.46
C TYR A 41 -2.72 8.28 21.00
N GLY A 42 -2.81 9.53 20.53
CA GLY A 42 -1.97 10.64 20.96
C GLY A 42 -0.47 10.32 20.95
N GLN A 43 0.20 10.56 22.07
CA GLN A 43 1.65 10.32 22.19
C GLN A 43 2.03 8.83 22.14
N ALA A 44 1.15 7.93 22.60
CA ALA A 44 1.40 6.50 22.46
C ALA A 44 1.40 6.10 20.98
N GLY A 45 0.51 6.69 20.18
CA GLY A 45 0.48 6.47 18.74
C GLY A 45 1.76 6.91 18.03
N LYS A 46 2.28 8.10 18.38
CA LYS A 46 3.56 8.59 17.86
C LYS A 46 4.74 7.69 18.22
N ARG A 47 4.83 7.26 19.49
CA ARG A 47 5.88 6.34 19.94
C ARG A 47 5.82 5.00 19.22
N TYR A 48 4.61 4.48 19.00
CA TYR A 48 4.43 3.24 18.24
C TYR A 48 4.89 3.39 16.79
N MET A 49 4.48 4.45 16.09
CA MET A 49 4.89 4.72 14.71
C MET A 49 6.42 4.79 14.59
N GLN A 50 7.07 5.55 15.48
CA GLN A 50 8.54 5.64 15.53
C GLN A 50 9.20 4.28 15.80
N TRP A 51 8.66 3.50 16.74
CA TRP A 51 9.15 2.16 17.02
C TRP A 51 9.00 1.22 15.81
N ALA A 52 7.86 1.24 15.12
CA ALA A 52 7.60 0.39 13.96
C ALA A 52 8.56 0.73 12.81
N ALA A 53 8.76 2.03 12.56
CA ALA A 53 9.73 2.53 11.58
C ALA A 53 11.17 2.11 11.92
N GLN A 54 11.61 2.32 13.16
CA GLN A 54 12.97 1.93 13.59
C GLN A 54 13.18 0.42 13.56
N MET A 55 12.17 -0.36 13.94
CA MET A 55 12.20 -1.82 13.87
C MET A 55 12.38 -2.29 12.43
N ALA A 56 11.62 -1.72 11.47
CA ALA A 56 11.73 -2.04 10.06
C ALA A 56 13.10 -1.67 9.47
N LEU A 57 13.59 -0.46 9.74
CA LEU A 57 14.91 0.00 9.29
C LEU A 57 16.04 -0.87 9.86
N GLY A 58 15.92 -1.32 11.11
CA GLY A 58 16.88 -2.19 11.79
C GLY A 58 16.98 -3.60 11.21
N LEU A 59 16.06 -4.02 10.34
CA LEU A 59 16.14 -5.31 9.64
C LEU A 59 17.10 -5.29 8.45
N ASP A 60 17.62 -4.11 8.08
CA ASP A 60 18.67 -3.93 7.07
C ASP A 60 18.44 -4.74 5.78
N THR A 61 17.34 -4.44 5.10
CA THR A 61 16.90 -5.17 3.90
C THR A 61 17.57 -4.71 2.62
N GLY A 62 18.39 -3.64 2.67
CA GLY A 62 19.09 -3.08 1.52
C GLY A 62 18.19 -2.41 0.46
N ILE A 63 16.87 -2.32 0.70
CA ILE A 63 15.90 -1.66 -0.17
C ILE A 63 15.02 -0.67 0.63
N PRO A 64 14.34 0.28 -0.04
CA PRO A 64 13.52 1.27 0.65
C PRO A 64 12.30 0.68 1.37
N TRP A 65 11.97 1.27 2.52
CA TRP A 65 10.70 1.06 3.22
C TRP A 65 9.72 2.21 2.93
N VAL A 66 8.43 1.88 2.78
CA VAL A 66 7.33 2.84 2.67
C VAL A 66 6.37 2.77 3.86
N MET A 67 5.64 3.85 4.09
CA MET A 67 4.45 3.91 4.95
C MET A 67 3.35 4.71 4.24
N CYS A 68 2.27 4.05 3.84
CA CYS A 68 1.14 4.73 3.20
C CYS A 68 0.33 5.56 4.20
N ARG A 69 -0.16 6.73 3.75
CA ARG A 69 -0.93 7.70 4.56
C ARG A 69 -0.26 8.08 5.90
N GLN A 70 1.07 8.20 5.92
CA GLN A 70 1.84 8.50 7.12
C GLN A 70 2.71 9.76 6.95
N THR A 71 2.12 10.93 7.12
CA THR A 71 2.81 12.22 6.83
C THR A 71 3.99 12.53 7.76
N ASP A 72 4.05 11.93 8.95
CA ASP A 72 5.17 12.08 9.89
C ASP A 72 6.12 10.87 9.90
N ALA A 73 6.16 10.06 8.83
CA ALA A 73 7.14 9.00 8.66
C ALA A 73 8.59 9.56 8.73
N PRO A 74 9.55 8.84 9.36
CA PRO A 74 10.94 9.27 9.43
C PRO A 74 11.59 9.51 8.06
N GLU A 75 12.68 10.28 8.01
CA GLU A 75 13.32 10.67 6.74
C GLU A 75 13.74 9.47 5.88
N GLN A 76 14.16 8.37 6.50
CA GLN A 76 14.58 7.15 5.80
C GLN A 76 13.42 6.32 5.24
N ILE A 77 12.17 6.62 5.63
CA ILE A 77 10.98 5.91 5.16
C ILE A 77 10.20 6.81 4.20
N LEU A 78 9.84 6.27 3.06
CA LEU A 78 9.06 6.98 2.05
C LEU A 78 7.59 7.02 2.47
N ASP A 79 7.03 8.20 2.72
CA ASP A 79 5.59 8.35 2.91
C ASP A 79 4.89 8.34 1.55
N THR A 80 3.78 7.61 1.46
CA THR A 80 3.09 7.37 0.18
C THR A 80 1.59 7.66 0.26
N CYS A 81 0.96 7.74 -0.92
CA CYS A 81 -0.44 8.08 -1.06
C CYS A 81 -1.30 6.89 -1.50
N ASN A 82 -2.51 6.82 -0.96
CA ASN A 82 -3.57 5.89 -1.32
C ASN A 82 -4.83 6.70 -1.58
N ALA A 83 -5.37 6.74 -2.79
CA ALA A 83 -6.59 7.49 -3.10
C ALA A 83 -7.09 7.11 -4.50
N PHE A 84 -8.26 7.62 -4.89
CA PHE A 84 -8.64 7.71 -6.31
C PHE A 84 -7.73 8.66 -7.11
N TYR A 85 -7.16 9.67 -6.43
CA TYR A 85 -6.33 10.71 -7.01
C TYR A 85 -5.20 11.10 -6.04
N CYS A 86 -3.95 10.88 -6.45
CA CYS A 86 -2.76 11.31 -5.71
C CYS A 86 -1.94 12.38 -6.44
N ASP A 87 -2.48 13.02 -7.47
CA ASP A 87 -1.76 14.01 -8.27
C ASP A 87 -1.37 15.28 -7.47
N GLY A 88 -2.12 15.58 -6.41
CA GLY A 88 -1.83 16.64 -5.44
C GLY A 88 -0.98 16.22 -4.24
N PHE A 89 -0.71 14.92 -4.07
CA PHE A 89 0.13 14.43 -2.97
C PHE A 89 1.55 15.00 -3.08
N GLN A 90 2.16 15.31 -1.95
CA GLN A 90 3.57 15.66 -1.84
C GLN A 90 4.15 14.88 -0.66
N PRO A 91 5.29 14.20 -0.83
CA PRO A 91 5.94 13.51 0.28
C PRO A 91 6.41 14.51 1.32
N ASN A 92 6.67 14.04 2.54
CA ASN A 92 7.01 14.89 3.67
C ASN A 92 8.42 15.51 3.61
N SER A 93 9.19 15.22 2.56
CA SER A 93 10.52 15.77 2.27
C SER A 93 10.72 15.91 0.77
N TYR A 94 11.35 16.99 0.31
CA TYR A 94 11.65 17.24 -1.11
C TYR A 94 12.66 16.24 -1.70
N ASN A 95 13.38 15.50 -0.86
CA ASN A 95 14.33 14.48 -1.29
C ASN A 95 13.67 13.12 -1.57
N LYS A 96 12.37 12.98 -1.29
CA LYS A 96 11.63 11.73 -1.46
C LYS A 96 10.88 11.72 -2.80
N PRO A 97 10.83 10.58 -3.50
CA PRO A 97 10.01 10.43 -4.70
C PRO A 97 8.52 10.47 -4.36
N LYS A 98 7.70 10.93 -5.31
CA LYS A 98 6.23 10.87 -5.20
C LYS A 98 5.74 9.47 -5.61
N ILE A 99 5.20 8.73 -4.64
CA ILE A 99 4.73 7.35 -4.83
C ILE A 99 3.25 7.22 -4.46
N TRP A 100 2.49 6.56 -5.32
CA TRP A 100 1.08 6.22 -5.16
C TRP A 100 0.95 4.70 -4.98
N THR A 101 0.80 4.25 -3.74
CA THR A 101 0.78 2.83 -3.37
C THR A 101 -0.56 2.16 -3.63
N GLU A 102 -1.67 2.91 -3.60
CA GLU A 102 -3.00 2.37 -3.93
C GLU A 102 -3.82 3.36 -4.76
N ASP A 103 -3.83 3.15 -6.07
CA ASP A 103 -4.79 3.74 -6.99
C ASP A 103 -6.04 2.88 -7.03
N TRP A 104 -7.10 3.36 -6.37
CA TRP A 104 -8.35 2.63 -6.22
C TRP A 104 -9.11 2.61 -7.54
N ASP A 105 -8.89 1.60 -8.36
CA ASP A 105 -9.52 1.42 -9.68
C ASP A 105 -10.98 0.95 -9.61
N GLY A 106 -11.50 0.76 -8.40
CA GLY A 106 -12.91 0.63 -8.08
C GLY A 106 -13.12 0.60 -6.57
N TRP A 107 -13.87 -0.37 -6.04
CA TRP A 107 -14.07 -0.51 -4.59
C TRP A 107 -14.54 -1.92 -4.20
N TYR A 108 -14.34 -2.31 -2.95
CA TYR A 108 -14.90 -3.56 -2.42
C TYR A 108 -16.42 -3.47 -2.26
N ALA A 109 -17.12 -4.58 -2.46
CA ALA A 109 -18.57 -4.65 -2.28
C ALA A 109 -18.95 -5.28 -0.93
N ASN A 110 -20.07 -4.83 -0.37
CA ASN A 110 -20.63 -5.35 0.88
C ASN A 110 -21.96 -6.07 0.61
N TRP A 111 -22.28 -7.06 1.45
CA TRP A 111 -23.58 -7.71 1.44
C TRP A 111 -24.69 -6.67 1.64
N GLY A 112 -25.66 -6.67 0.72
CA GLY A 112 -26.76 -5.69 0.70
C GLY A 112 -26.41 -4.33 0.09
N GLY A 113 -25.16 -4.13 -0.36
CA GLY A 113 -24.72 -2.93 -1.09
C GLY A 113 -24.73 -3.10 -2.62
N PRO A 114 -24.58 -2.00 -3.38
CA PRO A 114 -24.38 -2.07 -4.83
C PRO A 114 -22.96 -2.57 -5.17
N LEU A 115 -22.78 -3.03 -6.41
CA LEU A 115 -21.46 -3.27 -6.96
C LEU A 115 -20.83 -1.92 -7.37
N PRO A 116 -19.67 -1.54 -6.83
CA PRO A 116 -18.97 -0.33 -7.22
C PRO A 116 -18.41 -0.45 -8.65
N HIS A 117 -18.30 0.69 -9.34
CA HIS A 117 -17.69 0.80 -10.66
C HIS A 117 -16.93 2.12 -10.77
N ARG A 118 -15.73 2.10 -11.34
CA ARG A 118 -14.97 3.29 -11.70
C ARG A 118 -14.63 3.24 -13.20
N PRO A 119 -15.00 4.25 -13.98
CA PRO A 119 -14.74 4.23 -15.41
C PRO A 119 -13.24 4.16 -15.72
N ALA A 120 -12.83 3.28 -16.64
CA ALA A 120 -11.43 3.19 -17.10
C ALA A 120 -10.86 4.53 -17.59
N LYS A 121 -11.70 5.41 -18.15
CA LYS A 121 -11.30 6.76 -18.57
C LYS A 121 -10.92 7.65 -17.38
N ASP A 122 -11.59 7.50 -16.24
CA ASP A 122 -11.27 8.22 -15.00
C ASP A 122 -9.94 7.72 -14.42
N SER A 123 -9.77 6.40 -14.29
CA SER A 123 -8.51 5.80 -13.82
C SER A 123 -7.32 6.20 -14.70
N ALA A 124 -7.47 6.10 -16.02
CA ALA A 124 -6.42 6.53 -16.96
C ALA A 124 -6.09 8.03 -16.84
N PHE A 125 -7.10 8.88 -16.63
CA PHE A 125 -6.89 10.31 -16.40
C PHE A 125 -6.15 10.58 -15.09
N ALA A 126 -6.52 9.90 -14.00
CA ALA A 126 -5.89 10.05 -12.70
C ALA A 126 -4.40 9.66 -12.75
N VAL A 127 -4.08 8.52 -13.38
CA VAL A 127 -2.69 8.05 -13.58
C VAL A 127 -1.89 9.03 -14.45
N ALA A 128 -2.43 9.44 -15.60
CA ALA A 128 -1.76 10.39 -16.48
C ALA A 128 -1.46 11.72 -15.76
N ARG A 129 -2.42 12.21 -14.98
CA ARG A 129 -2.28 13.45 -14.20
C ARG A 129 -1.27 13.31 -13.06
N PHE A 130 -1.19 12.15 -12.41
CA PHE A 130 -0.18 11.85 -11.40
C PHE A 130 1.24 11.91 -11.98
N TYR A 131 1.49 11.19 -13.07
CA TYR A 131 2.80 11.19 -13.73
C TYR A 131 3.17 12.57 -14.31
N GLN A 132 2.21 13.29 -14.91
CA GLN A 132 2.42 14.66 -15.39
C GLN A 132 2.87 15.62 -14.26
N ARG A 133 2.50 15.34 -13.01
CA ARG A 133 2.82 16.16 -11.82
C ARG A 133 3.97 15.59 -11.00
N GLY A 134 4.89 14.88 -11.65
CA GLY A 134 6.13 14.36 -11.04
C GLY A 134 5.94 13.07 -10.24
N GLY A 135 4.84 12.36 -10.44
CA GLY A 135 4.68 10.98 -9.96
C GLY A 135 5.77 10.06 -10.53
N SER A 136 6.23 9.09 -9.73
CA SER A 136 7.34 8.21 -10.11
C SER A 136 7.01 6.71 -10.02
N LEU A 137 6.06 6.34 -9.17
CA LEU A 137 5.54 4.97 -9.05
C LEU A 137 4.05 5.06 -8.72
N GLN A 138 3.23 4.29 -9.44
CA GLN A 138 1.81 4.09 -9.20
C GLN A 138 1.54 2.58 -9.16
N ASN A 139 0.59 2.17 -8.32
CA ASN A 139 0.13 0.79 -8.21
C ASN A 139 -1.40 0.75 -8.22
N TYR A 140 -1.98 -0.05 -9.11
CA TYR A 140 -3.41 -0.34 -9.14
C TYR A 140 -3.81 -1.20 -7.95
N TYR A 141 -4.71 -0.68 -7.12
CA TYR A 141 -5.37 -1.43 -6.06
C TYR A 141 -6.86 -1.53 -6.45
N MET A 142 -7.29 -2.58 -7.16
CA MET A 142 -6.62 -3.87 -7.40
C MET A 142 -6.38 -4.13 -8.89
N TYR A 143 -5.14 -4.47 -9.27
CA TYR A 143 -4.89 -4.98 -10.63
C TYR A 143 -5.63 -6.31 -10.92
N PHE A 144 -5.64 -7.22 -9.94
CA PHE A 144 -6.47 -8.42 -9.89
C PHE A 144 -6.99 -8.55 -8.45
N GLY A 145 -8.31 -8.49 -8.29
CA GLY A 145 -8.94 -8.57 -6.97
C GLY A 145 -9.18 -10.01 -6.50
N GLY A 146 -9.89 -10.81 -7.31
CA GLY A 146 -10.13 -12.23 -7.06
C GLY A 146 -11.28 -12.51 -6.08
N THR A 147 -11.11 -13.52 -5.22
CA THR A 147 -12.18 -14.06 -4.35
C THR A 147 -11.72 -14.20 -2.90
N ASN A 148 -12.54 -13.74 -1.96
CA ASN A 148 -12.40 -14.02 -0.54
C ASN A 148 -12.87 -15.46 -0.24
N PHE A 149 -11.97 -16.44 -0.37
CA PHE A 149 -12.32 -17.84 -0.18
C PHE A 149 -12.64 -18.21 1.28
N ALA A 150 -13.61 -19.13 1.42
CA ALA A 150 -13.99 -19.75 2.68
C ALA A 150 -14.40 -18.72 3.76
N ARG A 151 -13.80 -18.77 4.97
CA ARG A 151 -14.31 -18.10 6.18
C ARG A 151 -13.27 -17.33 6.98
N THR A 152 -12.06 -17.19 6.45
CA THR A 152 -10.95 -16.47 7.09
C THR A 152 -10.29 -15.45 6.15
N ALA A 153 -10.98 -15.13 5.05
CA ALA A 153 -10.64 -14.06 4.11
C ALA A 153 -11.79 -13.04 4.09
N GLY A 154 -11.48 -11.80 3.65
CA GLY A 154 -12.42 -10.69 3.61
C GLY A 154 -12.58 -9.94 4.93
N GLY A 155 -13.20 -8.77 4.85
CA GLY A 155 -13.54 -7.89 5.97
C GLY A 155 -14.99 -8.00 6.43
N PRO A 156 -15.37 -7.27 7.49
CA PRO A 156 -16.74 -7.26 7.99
C PRO A 156 -17.73 -6.89 6.89
N LEU A 157 -18.74 -7.75 6.67
CA LEU A 157 -19.80 -7.58 5.68
C LEU A 157 -19.36 -7.55 4.20
N GLN A 158 -18.08 -7.74 3.89
CA GLN A 158 -17.64 -7.83 2.49
C GLN A 158 -18.23 -9.09 1.82
N ILE A 159 -18.59 -8.96 0.54
CA ILE A 159 -19.05 -10.12 -0.23
C ILE A 159 -17.89 -11.07 -0.54
N THR A 160 -18.23 -12.29 -0.98
CA THR A 160 -17.24 -13.30 -1.38
C THR A 160 -16.39 -12.83 -2.56
N SER A 161 -17.00 -12.14 -3.54
CA SER A 161 -16.27 -11.53 -4.64
C SER A 161 -15.40 -10.37 -4.15
N TYR A 162 -14.15 -10.35 -4.58
CA TYR A 162 -13.25 -9.22 -4.42
C TYR A 162 -12.86 -8.63 -5.78
N ASP A 163 -13.76 -8.72 -6.77
CA ASP A 163 -13.54 -8.27 -8.15
C ASP A 163 -13.01 -6.83 -8.25
N TYR A 164 -13.52 -5.93 -7.40
CA TYR A 164 -13.08 -4.55 -7.26
C TYR A 164 -13.31 -3.66 -8.49
N ASP A 165 -13.92 -4.14 -9.59
CA ASP A 165 -13.87 -3.50 -10.92
C ASP A 165 -12.44 -3.43 -11.49
N ALA A 166 -11.62 -4.41 -11.09
CA ALA A 166 -10.21 -4.53 -11.44
C ALA A 166 -10.00 -4.72 -12.96
N PRO A 167 -8.82 -4.31 -13.50
CA PRO A 167 -8.43 -4.58 -14.88
C PRO A 167 -8.47 -6.05 -15.27
N VAL A 168 -8.11 -6.95 -14.33
CA VAL A 168 -8.33 -8.38 -14.45
C VAL A 168 -9.48 -8.75 -13.50
N ASN A 169 -10.59 -9.22 -14.06
CA ASN A 169 -11.77 -9.52 -13.26
C ASN A 169 -11.56 -10.72 -12.32
N GLU A 170 -12.51 -11.00 -11.43
CA GLU A 170 -12.45 -12.09 -10.44
C GLU A 170 -12.06 -13.46 -11.04
N TYR A 171 -12.36 -13.70 -12.31
CA TYR A 171 -12.14 -14.97 -13.00
C TYR A 171 -10.84 -15.01 -13.83
N GLY A 172 -10.04 -13.94 -13.81
CA GLY A 172 -8.75 -13.89 -14.50
C GLY A 172 -8.83 -13.48 -15.97
N MET A 173 -9.91 -12.81 -16.40
CA MET A 173 -10.07 -12.29 -17.76
C MET A 173 -9.73 -10.81 -17.85
#